data_AF-A0A9W8YBX3-F1
#
_entry.id   AF-A0A9W8YBX3-F1
#
_cell.length_a   1.000
_cell.length_b   1.000
_cell.length_c   1.000
_cell.angle_alpha   90.00
_cell.angle_beta   90.00
_cell.angle_gamma   90.00
#
_symmetry.space_group_name_H-M   'P 1'
#
loop_
_entity.id
_entity.type
_entity.pdbx_description
1 polymer ?
#
loop_
_entity_poly.entity_id
_entity_poly.type
_entity_poly.pdbx_seq_one_letter_code
_entity_poly.pdbx_strand_id
1 'polypeptide(L)'
;MATTYVFGGVALASLAFWYDFTSWKSFGTGGTPPTLQGYIKIRRWGLYLLYKRQNLLDPSPIPDTGTSYIKPQKVPNRTGERPGITRWTLPQRQSPEKITPTASATLHNLMQDFASTAPYSSYIETRPSKTEGGTGPAIYVKPDVKTINPMAHKIFYEVAHVHPAENSLHVYVSPQDAKLVIKRGWGQRFPVTWLAPPSWIMVYAPRNEEEVEVVREIVRAAVCFAVSQNVQTGV
;
A
#
# COMPACT_ATOMS: atom_id res chain seq x y z
N MET A 1 8.75 -48.21 -13.05
CA MET A 1 9.22 -46.90 -13.54
C MET A 1 8.16 -45.82 -13.39
N ALA A 2 6.94 -45.97 -13.93
CA ALA A 2 5.85 -44.97 -13.81
C ALA A 2 5.53 -44.55 -12.36
N THR A 3 5.45 -45.50 -11.42
CA THR A 3 5.13 -45.23 -10.01
C THR A 3 6.19 -44.36 -9.32
N THR A 4 7.47 -44.58 -9.62
CA THR A 4 8.59 -43.81 -9.07
C THR A 4 8.54 -42.35 -9.54
N TYR A 5 8.18 -42.10 -10.80
CA TYR A 5 7.98 -40.75 -11.33
C TYR A 5 6.78 -40.04 -10.70
N VAL A 6 5.69 -40.78 -10.43
CA VAL A 6 4.53 -40.23 -9.71
C VAL A 6 4.89 -39.83 -8.29
N PHE A 7 5.58 -40.70 -7.54
CA PHE A 7 6.03 -40.37 -6.18
C PHE A 7 7.02 -39.19 -6.15
N GLY A 8 7.97 -39.17 -7.08
CA GLY A 8 8.90 -38.04 -7.23
C GLY A 8 8.19 -36.72 -7.53
N GLY A 9 7.20 -36.73 -8.43
CA GLY A 9 6.39 -35.56 -8.77
C GLY A 9 5.58 -35.02 -7.59
N VAL A 10 4.91 -35.92 -6.84
CA VAL A 10 4.13 -35.53 -5.65
C VAL A 10 5.02 -34.95 -4.55
N ALA A 11 6.20 -35.54 -4.32
CA ALA A 11 7.15 -35.04 -3.34
C ALA A 11 7.65 -33.63 -3.70
N LEU A 12 8.05 -33.41 -4.96
CA LEU A 12 8.49 -32.10 -5.44
C LEU A 12 7.38 -31.04 -5.35
N ALA A 13 6.14 -31.39 -5.74
CA ALA A 13 5.00 -30.49 -5.62
C ALA A 13 4.70 -30.13 -4.16
N SER A 14 4.81 -31.09 -3.25
CA SER A 14 4.61 -30.89 -1.81
C SER A 14 5.69 -29.98 -1.21
N LEU A 15 6.95 -30.19 -1.58
CA LEU A 15 8.07 -29.33 -1.16
C LEU A 15 7.93 -27.91 -1.71
N ALA A 16 7.59 -27.75 -2.99
CA ALA A 16 7.36 -26.45 -3.60
C ALA A 16 6.19 -25.71 -2.95
N PHE A 17 5.09 -26.41 -2.65
CA PHE A 17 3.95 -25.86 -1.94
C PHE A 17 4.33 -25.40 -0.53
N TRP A 18 5.05 -26.24 0.22
CA TRP A 18 5.50 -25.93 1.57
C TRP A 18 6.43 -24.72 1.59
N TYR A 19 7.41 -24.69 0.67
CA TYR A 19 8.32 -23.56 0.50
C TYR A 19 7.59 -22.26 0.15
N ASP A 20 6.59 -22.31 -0.74
CA ASP A 20 5.78 -21.13 -1.08
C ASP A 20 5.00 -20.64 0.13
N PHE A 21 4.35 -21.55 0.86
CA PHE A 21 3.60 -21.22 2.07
C PHE A 21 4.48 -20.62 3.18
N THR A 22 5.65 -21.20 3.44
CA THR A 22 6.56 -20.67 4.46
C THR A 22 7.16 -19.35 4.05
N SER A 23 7.48 -19.16 2.77
CA SER A 23 7.94 -17.89 2.22
C SER A 23 6.86 -16.81 2.35
N TRP A 24 5.60 -17.13 2.01
CA TRP A 24 4.49 -16.19 2.15
C TRP A 24 4.32 -15.72 3.60
N LYS A 25 4.45 -16.65 4.57
CA LYS A 25 4.42 -16.30 5.99
C LYS A 25 5.60 -15.43 6.41
N SER A 26 6.83 -15.75 5.96
CA SER A 26 8.04 -15.02 6.38
C SER A 26 8.09 -13.59 5.86
N PHE A 27 7.49 -13.32 4.70
CA PHE A 27 7.35 -11.97 4.14
C PHE A 27 6.33 -11.09 4.90
N GLY A 28 5.63 -11.65 5.88
CA GLY A 28 4.51 -11.01 6.55
C GLY A 28 3.22 -11.19 5.76
N THR A 29 2.12 -11.40 6.47
CA THR A 29 0.83 -11.77 5.87
C THR A 29 -0.19 -10.63 5.88
N GLY A 30 0.20 -9.46 6.40
CA GLY A 30 -0.64 -8.29 6.59
C GLY A 30 -1.93 -8.63 7.32
N GLY A 31 -3.05 -8.11 6.83
CA GLY A 31 -4.38 -8.44 7.37
C GLY A 31 -4.87 -9.88 7.11
N THR A 32 -4.08 -10.74 6.45
CA THR A 32 -4.44 -12.14 6.22
C THR A 32 -3.92 -13.02 7.35
N PRO A 33 -4.73 -13.85 8.01
CA PRO A 33 -4.23 -14.77 9.04
C PRO A 33 -3.12 -15.67 8.50
N PRO A 34 -1.99 -15.86 9.22
CA PRO A 34 -0.83 -16.64 8.78
C PRO A 34 -1.06 -18.17 8.88
N THR A 35 -2.21 -18.63 8.42
CA THR A 35 -2.66 -20.02 8.45
C THR A 35 -2.67 -20.61 7.04
N LEU A 36 -2.70 -21.93 6.95
CA LEU A 36 -2.84 -22.63 5.67
C LEU A 36 -4.13 -22.22 4.93
N GLN A 37 -5.22 -22.03 5.68
CA GLN A 37 -6.49 -21.57 5.13
C GLN A 37 -6.37 -20.16 4.53
N GLY A 38 -5.69 -19.24 5.23
CA GLY A 38 -5.40 -17.89 4.73
C GLY A 38 -4.59 -17.94 3.44
N TYR A 39 -3.53 -18.73 3.42
CA TYR A 39 -2.70 -18.92 2.23
C TYR A 39 -3.48 -19.50 1.03
N ILE A 40 -4.27 -20.56 1.23
CA ILE A 40 -5.10 -21.16 0.17
C ILE A 40 -6.10 -20.12 -0.37
N LYS A 41 -6.71 -19.31 0.50
CA LYS A 41 -7.59 -18.21 0.08
C LYS A 41 -6.85 -17.23 -0.83
N ILE A 42 -5.64 -16.79 -0.46
CA ILE A 42 -4.85 -15.86 -1.29
C ILE A 42 -4.45 -16.50 -2.62
N ARG A 43 -4.05 -17.78 -2.64
CA ARG A 43 -3.72 -18.50 -3.88
C ARG A 43 -4.91 -18.58 -4.83
N ARG A 44 -6.12 -18.85 -4.30
CA ARG A 44 -7.36 -18.83 -5.10
C ARG A 44 -7.64 -17.46 -5.71
N TRP A 45 -7.46 -16.39 -4.93
CA TRP A 45 -7.62 -15.02 -5.43
C TRP A 45 -6.58 -14.67 -6.49
N GLY A 46 -5.32 -15.07 -6.29
CA GLY A 46 -4.26 -14.87 -7.27
C GLY A 46 -4.54 -15.58 -8.59
N LEU A 47 -5.03 -16.82 -8.56
CA LEU A 47 -5.45 -17.53 -9.76
C LEU A 47 -6.62 -16.84 -10.48
N TYR A 48 -7.61 -16.36 -9.72
CA TYR A 48 -8.73 -15.60 -10.27
C TYR A 48 -8.26 -14.30 -10.96
N LEU A 49 -7.36 -13.55 -10.33
CA LEU A 49 -6.84 -12.29 -10.88
C LEU A 49 -5.85 -12.51 -12.03
N LEU A 50 -5.15 -13.65 -12.06
CA LEU A 50 -4.36 -14.08 -13.21
C LEU A 50 -5.24 -14.38 -14.41
N TYR A 51 -6.44 -14.94 -14.19
CA TYR A 51 -7.44 -15.15 -15.23
C TYR A 51 -8.09 -13.83 -15.67
N LYS A 52 -8.43 -12.94 -14.72
CA LYS A 52 -8.98 -11.59 -14.96
C LYS A 52 -7.90 -10.52 -15.19
N ARG A 53 -6.83 -10.87 -15.91
CA ARG A 53 -5.61 -10.06 -16.07
C ARG A 53 -5.88 -8.55 -16.03
N GLN A 54 -5.21 -7.86 -15.11
CA GLN A 54 -5.29 -6.42 -14.97
C GLN A 54 -3.89 -5.81 -15.03
N ASN A 55 -3.76 -4.69 -15.74
CA ASN A 55 -2.57 -3.86 -15.67
C ASN A 55 -2.70 -2.91 -14.47
N LEU A 56 -2.02 -3.20 -13.36
CA LEU A 56 -2.04 -2.35 -12.16
C LEU A 56 -1.33 -1.00 -12.35
N LEU A 57 -0.53 -0.88 -13.42
CA LEU A 57 0.14 0.36 -13.80
C LEU A 57 -0.75 1.26 -14.66
N ASP A 58 -1.86 0.74 -15.19
CA ASP A 58 -2.85 1.53 -15.92
C ASP A 58 -3.82 2.19 -14.92
N PRO A 59 -3.82 3.52 -14.81
CA PRO A 59 -4.72 4.26 -13.92
C PRO A 59 -6.09 4.56 -14.56
N SER A 60 -6.34 4.16 -15.81
CA SER A 60 -7.62 4.40 -16.51
C SER A 60 -8.88 3.93 -15.76
N PRO A 61 -8.86 2.83 -14.98
CA PRO A 61 -10.04 2.41 -14.22
C PRO A 61 -10.36 3.30 -13.00
N ILE A 62 -9.47 4.22 -12.63
CA ILE A 62 -9.71 5.17 -11.54
C ILE A 62 -10.56 6.34 -12.09
N PRO A 63 -11.70 6.67 -11.45
CA PRO A 63 -12.56 7.78 -11.88
C PRO A 63 -11.80 9.09 -12.04
N ASP A 64 -12.17 9.89 -13.04
CA ASP A 64 -11.54 11.19 -13.30
C ASP A 64 -12.21 12.34 -12.52
N THR A 65 -12.70 12.05 -11.32
CA THR A 65 -13.58 12.94 -10.55
C THR A 65 -12.91 13.41 -9.26
N GLY A 66 -13.33 14.58 -8.78
CA GLY A 66 -12.95 15.09 -7.47
C GLY A 66 -11.75 16.04 -7.49
N THR A 67 -11.52 16.67 -6.35
CA THR A 67 -10.44 17.64 -6.14
C THR A 67 -9.10 16.93 -5.98
N SER A 68 -8.08 17.42 -6.69
CA SER A 68 -6.68 17.04 -6.46
C SER A 68 -6.10 17.87 -5.33
N TYR A 69 -5.39 17.22 -4.42
CA TYR A 69 -4.70 17.87 -3.31
C TYR A 69 -3.19 17.96 -3.54
N ILE A 70 -2.65 17.35 -4.60
CA ILE A 70 -1.23 17.41 -4.98
C ILE A 70 -1.04 18.43 -6.11
N LYS A 71 -0.07 19.33 -5.94
CA LYS A 71 0.43 20.13 -7.07
C LYS A 71 1.34 19.26 -7.95
N PRO A 72 1.13 19.13 -9.27
CA PRO A 72 1.91 18.22 -10.12
C PRO A 72 3.44 18.39 -10.08
N GLN A 73 3.92 19.58 -9.70
CA GLN A 73 5.35 19.89 -9.55
C GLN A 73 5.98 19.23 -8.33
N LYS A 74 5.18 18.90 -7.30
CA LYS A 74 5.65 18.24 -6.08
C LYS A 74 5.80 16.72 -6.22
N VAL A 75 5.26 16.13 -7.30
CA VAL A 75 5.42 14.71 -7.63
C VAL A 75 6.05 14.61 -9.04
N PRO A 76 7.38 14.78 -9.15
CA PRO A 76 8.09 14.64 -10.43
C PRO A 76 8.01 13.20 -10.96
N ASN A 77 8.45 12.95 -12.19
CA ASN A 77 8.62 11.57 -12.65
C ASN A 77 9.67 10.87 -11.79
N ARG A 78 9.35 9.67 -11.30
CA ARG A 78 10.28 8.84 -10.55
C ARG A 78 11.42 8.37 -11.46
N THR A 79 12.65 8.48 -10.99
CA THR A 79 13.84 8.08 -11.75
C THR A 79 14.10 6.57 -11.64
N GLY A 80 14.58 5.95 -12.71
CA GLY A 80 14.90 4.53 -12.75
C GLY A 80 13.67 3.62 -12.90
N GLU A 81 13.88 2.32 -12.75
CA GLU A 81 12.84 1.31 -12.89
C GLU A 81 11.91 1.25 -11.67
N ARG A 82 10.71 0.72 -11.88
CA ARG A 82 9.79 0.40 -10.78
C ARG A 82 10.31 -0.83 -10.03
N PRO A 83 10.10 -0.91 -8.71
CA PRO A 83 10.50 -2.08 -7.95
C PRO A 83 9.74 -3.32 -8.41
N GLY A 84 10.38 -4.48 -8.30
CA GLY A 84 9.73 -5.77 -8.48
C GLY A 84 8.60 -5.97 -7.46
N ILE A 85 7.53 -6.64 -7.85
CA ILE A 85 6.39 -6.97 -6.98
C ILE A 85 6.46 -8.45 -6.61
N THR A 86 6.14 -8.77 -5.37
CA THR A 86 6.07 -10.18 -4.94
C THR A 86 4.98 -10.92 -5.72
N ARG A 87 5.13 -12.23 -5.86
CA ARG A 87 4.20 -13.06 -6.66
C ARG A 87 2.81 -13.22 -6.04
N TRP A 88 2.67 -12.96 -4.73
CA TRP A 88 1.39 -13.12 -4.05
C TRP A 88 0.54 -11.87 -4.25
N THR A 89 -0.76 -12.06 -4.47
CA THR A 89 -1.69 -10.94 -4.59
C THR A 89 -1.84 -10.18 -3.26
N LEU A 90 -1.85 -10.92 -2.14
CA LEU A 90 -1.97 -10.34 -0.80
C LEU A 90 -1.01 -11.02 0.21
N PRO A 91 -0.47 -10.26 1.16
CA PRO A 91 -0.45 -8.79 1.15
C PRO A 91 0.27 -8.29 -0.11
N GLN A 92 -0.16 -7.14 -0.64
CA GLN A 92 0.51 -6.56 -1.80
C GLN A 92 1.84 -5.99 -1.33
N ARG A 93 2.94 -6.51 -1.87
CA ARG A 93 4.30 -6.19 -1.44
C ARG A 93 5.20 -5.97 -2.64
N GLN A 94 6.19 -5.10 -2.48
CA GLN A 94 7.33 -5.08 -3.38
C GLN A 94 8.48 -5.93 -2.86
N SER A 95 9.41 -6.27 -3.74
CA SER A 95 10.73 -6.74 -3.36
C SER A 95 11.46 -5.62 -2.60
N PRO A 96 12.16 -5.94 -1.51
CA PRO A 96 12.96 -4.96 -0.78
C PRO A 96 14.00 -4.30 -1.69
N GLU A 97 14.09 -2.98 -1.63
CA GLU A 97 15.13 -2.20 -2.28
C GLU A 97 15.99 -1.49 -1.23
N LYS A 98 17.18 -1.04 -1.65
CA LYS A 98 18.06 -0.27 -0.77
C LYS A 98 17.43 1.10 -0.50
N ILE A 99 17.41 1.48 0.77
CA ILE A 99 16.99 2.78 1.27
C ILE A 99 18.11 3.35 2.15
N THR A 100 18.35 4.66 2.11
CA THR A 100 19.31 5.28 3.04
C THR A 100 18.80 5.19 4.48
N PRO A 101 19.68 5.06 5.49
CA PRO A 101 19.25 4.98 6.89
C PRO A 101 18.40 6.17 7.35
N THR A 102 18.76 7.39 6.93
CA THR A 102 17.99 8.59 7.24
C THR A 102 16.61 8.56 6.60
N ALA A 103 16.52 8.23 5.31
CA ALA A 103 15.23 8.09 4.63
C ALA A 103 14.34 7.04 5.29
N SER A 104 14.91 5.89 5.69
CA SER A 104 14.19 4.86 6.43
C SER A 104 13.68 5.38 7.77
N ALA A 105 14.53 6.04 8.57
CA ALA A 105 14.12 6.60 9.85
C ALA A 105 13.00 7.64 9.69
N THR A 106 13.13 8.54 8.72
CA THR A 106 12.11 9.55 8.42
C THR A 106 10.80 8.91 7.97
N LEU A 107 10.84 7.89 7.11
CA LEU A 107 9.65 7.20 6.63
C LEU A 107 8.89 6.49 7.76
N HIS A 108 9.60 5.79 8.65
CA HIS A 108 8.98 5.04 9.75
C HIS A 108 8.38 5.96 10.83
N ASN A 109 8.91 7.18 10.97
CA ASN A 109 8.32 8.21 11.85
C ASN A 109 7.21 9.03 11.17
N LEU A 110 7.10 8.99 9.84
CA LEU A 110 6.22 9.85 9.05
C LEU A 110 4.77 9.87 9.55
N MET A 111 4.22 8.70 9.89
CA MET A 111 2.85 8.60 10.36
C MET A 111 2.65 9.34 11.69
N GLN A 112 3.60 9.17 12.61
CA GLN A 112 3.60 9.82 13.92
C GLN A 112 3.84 11.32 13.81
N ASP A 113 4.76 11.74 12.94
CA ASP A 113 5.05 13.15 12.68
C ASP A 113 3.80 13.89 12.20
N PHE A 114 3.08 13.33 11.22
CA PHE A 114 1.80 13.88 10.77
C PHE A 114 0.77 13.96 11.90
N ALA A 115 0.59 12.89 12.69
CA ALA A 115 -0.42 12.89 13.75
C ALA A 115 -0.10 13.82 14.94
N SER A 116 1.17 14.19 15.12
CA SER A 116 1.62 15.08 16.20
C SER A 116 1.78 16.54 15.78
N THR A 117 1.84 16.81 14.47
CA THR A 117 2.10 18.17 13.95
C THR A 117 0.80 18.92 13.66
N ALA A 118 0.70 20.16 14.12
CA ALA A 118 -0.41 21.04 13.75
C ALA A 118 -0.31 21.49 12.27
N PRO A 119 -1.44 21.67 11.56
CA PRO A 119 -2.81 21.46 12.01
C PRO A 119 -3.30 20.01 11.91
N TYR A 120 -2.53 19.08 11.34
CA TYR A 120 -2.95 17.70 11.09
C TYR A 120 -3.39 16.96 12.37
N SER A 121 -2.71 17.19 13.50
CA SER A 121 -3.03 16.58 14.80
C SER A 121 -4.47 16.82 15.29
N SER A 122 -5.17 17.84 14.78
CA SER A 122 -6.60 18.07 15.06
C SER A 122 -7.53 17.10 14.32
N TYR A 123 -7.04 16.47 13.25
CA TYR A 123 -7.84 15.69 12.31
C TYR A 123 -7.53 14.20 12.33
N ILE A 124 -6.28 13.84 12.64
CA ILE A 124 -5.79 12.48 12.50
C ILE A 124 -5.09 11.99 13.76
N GLU A 125 -4.96 10.68 13.89
CA GLU A 125 -4.23 10.01 14.96
C GLU A 125 -3.47 8.79 14.42
N THR A 126 -2.43 8.37 15.14
CA THR A 126 -1.69 7.15 14.83
C THR A 126 -2.18 5.95 15.63
N ARG A 127 -2.32 4.81 14.95
CA ARG A 127 -2.61 3.51 15.55
C ARG A 127 -1.93 2.41 14.72
N PRO A 128 -1.77 1.18 15.23
CA PRO A 128 -1.39 0.05 14.39
C PRO A 128 -2.37 -0.12 13.20
N SER A 129 -1.82 -0.39 12.01
CA SER A 129 -2.60 -0.59 10.79
C SER A 129 -3.47 -1.83 10.90
N LYS A 130 -4.78 -1.68 10.69
CA LYS A 130 -5.73 -2.79 10.69
C LYS A 130 -5.66 -3.53 9.37
N THR A 131 -5.40 -2.81 8.26
CA THR A 131 -5.25 -3.42 6.94
C THR A 131 -3.97 -4.26 6.82
N GLU A 132 -2.95 -3.94 7.62
CA GLU A 132 -1.65 -4.62 7.71
C GLU A 132 -1.55 -5.57 8.94
N GLY A 133 -2.68 -5.98 9.51
CA GLY A 133 -2.71 -7.00 10.56
C GLY A 133 -2.11 -6.56 11.91
N GLY A 134 -1.99 -5.26 12.14
CA GLY A 134 -1.47 -4.65 13.36
C GLY A 134 0.05 -4.48 13.38
N THR A 135 0.75 -4.70 12.26
CA THR A 135 2.22 -4.78 12.25
C THR A 135 2.94 -3.48 11.90
N GLY A 136 2.29 -2.54 11.20
CA GLY A 136 2.88 -1.25 10.82
C GLY A 136 2.14 -0.04 11.42
N PRO A 137 2.80 1.11 11.57
CA PRO A 137 2.14 2.34 11.96
C PRO A 137 1.23 2.84 10.82
N ALA A 138 0.06 3.34 11.20
CA ALA A 138 -0.90 3.94 10.27
C ALA A 138 -1.46 5.24 10.82
N ILE A 139 -1.91 6.10 9.90
CA ILE A 139 -2.72 7.28 10.19
C ILE A 139 -4.20 6.92 10.00
N TYR A 140 -5.03 7.33 10.94
CA TYR A 140 -6.48 7.28 10.85
C TYR A 140 -7.09 8.67 11.00
N VAL A 141 -8.21 8.92 10.33
CA VAL A 141 -9.02 10.12 10.63
C VAL A 141 -9.75 9.92 11.96
N LYS A 142 -9.76 10.97 12.79
CA LYS A 142 -10.49 10.95 14.06
C LYS A 142 -12.01 10.95 13.83
N PRO A 143 -12.80 10.22 14.65
CA PRO A 143 -14.25 10.08 14.43
C PRO A 143 -15.06 11.39 14.52
N ASP A 144 -14.54 12.41 15.19
CA ASP A 144 -15.19 13.70 15.43
C ASP A 144 -14.99 14.73 14.32
N VAL A 145 -14.17 14.41 13.32
CA VAL A 145 -13.96 15.27 12.14
C VAL A 145 -15.23 15.33 11.29
N LYS A 146 -15.91 16.47 11.31
CA LYS A 146 -17.20 16.67 10.62
C LYS A 146 -17.11 16.55 9.09
N THR A 147 -15.95 16.81 8.51
CA THR A 147 -15.70 16.79 7.06
C THR A 147 -15.09 15.46 6.59
N ILE A 148 -15.07 14.45 7.45
CA ILE A 148 -14.52 13.13 7.14
C ILE A 148 -15.09 12.57 5.83
N ASN A 149 -14.22 12.08 4.97
CA ASN A 149 -14.63 11.42 3.74
C ASN A 149 -15.37 10.12 4.09
N PRO A 150 -16.68 10.02 3.81
CA PRO A 150 -17.47 8.87 4.22
C PRO A 150 -16.98 7.59 3.52
N MET A 151 -16.35 7.67 2.35
CA MET A 151 -15.87 6.50 1.62
C MET A 151 -14.66 5.82 2.29
N ALA A 152 -13.98 6.51 3.21
CA ALA A 152 -12.85 5.96 3.95
C ALA A 152 -13.25 4.81 4.90
N HIS A 153 -14.54 4.64 5.24
CA HIS A 153 -15.00 3.49 6.03
C HIS A 153 -14.64 2.13 5.40
N LYS A 154 -14.53 2.07 4.06
CA LYS A 154 -14.17 0.85 3.32
C LYS A 154 -12.77 0.33 3.66
N ILE A 155 -11.92 1.19 4.20
CA ILE A 155 -10.56 0.91 4.66
C ILE A 155 -10.42 1.25 6.16
N PHE A 156 -11.50 1.14 6.93
CA PHE A 156 -11.51 1.42 8.38
C PHE A 156 -11.08 2.83 8.77
N TYR A 157 -11.23 3.81 7.86
CA TYR A 157 -10.72 5.17 7.99
C TYR A 157 -9.19 5.26 8.11
N GLU A 158 -8.49 4.20 7.71
CA GLU A 158 -7.03 4.17 7.59
C GLU A 158 -6.62 4.95 6.35
N VAL A 159 -5.86 6.03 6.53
CA VAL A 159 -5.48 6.97 5.46
C VAL A 159 -4.22 6.50 4.76
N ALA A 160 -3.25 6.03 5.54
CA ALA A 160 -1.97 5.56 5.05
C ALA A 160 -1.32 4.65 6.08
N HIS A 161 -0.51 3.69 5.61
CA HIS A 161 0.35 2.89 6.45
C HIS A 161 1.65 2.53 5.74
N VAL A 162 2.70 2.31 6.53
CA VAL A 162 4.01 1.85 6.03
C VAL A 162 4.13 0.33 6.22
N HIS A 163 4.69 -0.35 5.23
CA HIS A 163 5.07 -1.76 5.32
C HIS A 163 6.43 -1.89 5.98
N PRO A 164 6.53 -2.39 7.24
CA PRO A 164 7.79 -2.34 7.98
C PRO A 164 8.91 -3.19 7.36
N ALA A 165 8.54 -4.25 6.64
CA ALA A 165 9.49 -5.20 6.07
C ALA A 165 10.23 -4.69 4.82
N GLU A 166 9.62 -3.79 4.05
CA GLU A 166 10.13 -3.41 2.72
C GLU A 166 9.97 -1.92 2.36
N ASN A 167 9.37 -1.12 3.25
CA ASN A 167 9.28 0.33 3.19
C ASN A 167 8.31 0.92 2.15
N SER A 168 7.58 0.11 1.38
CA SER A 168 6.45 0.64 0.60
C SER A 168 5.25 0.97 1.50
N LEU A 169 4.23 1.59 0.92
CA LEU A 169 3.06 2.07 1.63
C LEU A 169 1.79 1.67 0.91
N HIS A 170 0.70 1.64 1.66
CA HIS A 170 -0.60 1.93 1.09
C HIS A 170 -1.09 3.31 1.52
N VAL A 171 -1.75 4.00 0.60
CA VAL A 171 -2.23 5.36 0.80
C VAL A 171 -3.58 5.56 0.11
N TYR A 172 -4.54 6.20 0.79
CA TYR A 172 -5.83 6.61 0.25
C TYR A 172 -5.81 8.07 -0.19
N VAL A 173 -5.59 8.30 -1.48
CA VAL A 173 -5.60 9.65 -2.05
C VAL A 173 -6.85 9.89 -2.91
N SER A 174 -7.05 11.14 -3.35
CA SER A 174 -8.13 11.45 -4.30
C SER A 174 -7.93 10.68 -5.61
N PRO A 175 -9.00 10.42 -6.39
CA PRO A 175 -8.86 9.76 -7.68
C PRO A 175 -7.88 10.46 -8.64
N GLN A 176 -7.89 11.79 -8.67
CA GLN A 176 -6.94 12.60 -9.46
C GLN A 176 -5.50 12.41 -9.01
N ASP A 177 -5.24 12.47 -7.70
CA ASP A 177 -3.90 12.29 -7.14
C ASP A 177 -3.39 10.86 -7.35
N ALA A 178 -4.25 9.84 -7.22
CA ALA A 178 -3.87 8.45 -7.49
C ALA A 178 -3.40 8.28 -8.94
N LYS A 179 -4.13 8.85 -9.90
CA LYS A 179 -3.74 8.82 -11.31
C LYS A 179 -2.41 9.53 -11.55
N LEU A 180 -2.20 10.68 -10.92
CA LEU A 180 -0.92 11.40 -10.99
C LEU A 180 0.23 10.54 -10.46
N VAL A 181 0.11 10.01 -9.24
CA VAL A 181 1.14 9.19 -8.58
C VAL A 181 1.50 7.96 -9.42
N ILE A 182 0.50 7.25 -9.96
CA ILE A 182 0.72 6.08 -10.81
C ILE A 182 1.40 6.48 -12.12
N LYS A 183 0.90 7.51 -12.83
CA LYS A 183 1.49 7.98 -14.09
C LYS A 183 2.94 8.42 -13.94
N ARG A 184 3.28 9.02 -12.80
CA ARG A 184 4.62 9.52 -12.47
C ARG A 184 5.59 8.44 -11.97
N GLY A 185 5.19 7.17 -11.91
CA GLY A 185 6.11 6.08 -11.55
C GLY A 185 6.22 5.77 -10.06
N TRP A 186 5.43 6.42 -9.21
CA TRP A 186 5.55 6.32 -7.75
C TRP A 186 4.73 5.21 -7.12
N GLY A 187 3.80 4.63 -7.86
CA GLY A 187 2.93 3.59 -7.31
C GLY A 187 2.11 2.85 -8.35
N GLN A 188 1.26 1.96 -7.86
CA GLN A 188 0.38 1.13 -8.67
C GLN A 188 -0.96 0.91 -7.96
N ARG A 189 -1.98 0.50 -8.72
CA ARG A 189 -3.29 0.18 -8.15
C ARG A 189 -3.21 -1.01 -7.19
N PHE A 190 -4.09 -0.99 -6.20
CA PHE A 190 -4.38 -2.18 -5.40
C PHE A 190 -5.14 -3.24 -6.23
N PRO A 191 -4.72 -4.51 -6.23
CA PRO A 191 -5.24 -5.51 -7.15
C PRO A 191 -6.64 -6.02 -6.79
N VAL A 192 -7.08 -5.86 -5.53
CA VAL A 192 -8.31 -6.46 -5.03
C VAL A 192 -9.39 -5.40 -4.87
N THR A 193 -10.02 -5.02 -5.99
CA THR A 193 -10.97 -3.88 -6.08
C THR A 193 -12.24 -4.02 -5.23
N TRP A 194 -12.57 -5.24 -4.79
CA TRP A 194 -13.71 -5.49 -3.90
C TRP A 194 -13.39 -5.31 -2.42
N LEU A 195 -12.11 -5.10 -2.05
CA LEU A 195 -11.69 -4.86 -0.68
C LEU A 195 -11.40 -3.39 -0.36
N ALA A 196 -11.09 -2.57 -1.35
CA ALA A 196 -10.70 -1.18 -1.14
C ALA A 196 -11.20 -0.28 -2.27
N PRO A 197 -11.38 1.03 -2.02
CA PRO A 197 -11.67 2.01 -3.07
C PRO A 197 -10.62 2.00 -4.19
N PRO A 198 -10.97 2.38 -5.43
CA PRO A 198 -10.02 2.38 -6.56
C PRO A 198 -8.78 3.24 -6.38
N SER A 199 -8.84 4.29 -5.54
CA SER A 199 -7.72 5.19 -5.24
C SER A 199 -6.97 4.83 -3.95
N TRP A 200 -7.25 3.67 -3.36
CA TRP A 200 -6.33 3.01 -2.42
C TRP A 200 -5.20 2.40 -3.25
N ILE A 201 -4.04 3.05 -3.24
CA ILE A 201 -2.92 2.68 -4.07
C ILE A 201 -1.77 2.16 -3.22
N MET A 202 -0.89 1.38 -3.83
CA MET A 202 0.42 1.09 -3.29
C MET A 202 1.38 2.19 -3.76
N VAL A 203 2.09 2.82 -2.83
CA VAL A 203 3.20 3.73 -3.11
C VAL A 203 4.50 3.00 -2.84
N TYR A 204 5.43 3.04 -3.76
CA TYR A 204 6.69 2.31 -3.65
C TYR A 204 7.60 2.88 -2.56
N ALA A 205 8.48 2.03 -2.02
CA ALA A 205 9.47 2.41 -1.03
C ALA A 205 10.38 3.54 -1.57
N PRO A 206 10.57 4.64 -0.83
CA PRO A 206 11.54 5.66 -1.19
C PRO A 206 12.97 5.11 -1.04
N ARG A 207 13.89 5.57 -1.88
CA ARG A 207 15.29 5.12 -1.87
C ARG A 207 16.21 6.05 -1.07
N ASN A 208 15.84 7.32 -0.98
CA ASN A 208 16.62 8.40 -0.37
C ASN A 208 15.69 9.50 0.18
N GLU A 209 16.29 10.52 0.75
CA GLU A 209 15.64 11.63 1.42
C GLU A 209 14.77 12.45 0.44
N GLU A 210 15.23 12.64 -0.80
CA GLU A 210 14.44 13.35 -1.82
C GLU A 210 13.15 12.58 -2.16
N GLU A 211 13.23 11.25 -2.27
CA GLU A 211 12.05 10.42 -2.51
C GLU A 211 11.11 10.39 -1.30
N VAL A 212 11.64 10.43 -0.08
CA VAL A 212 10.83 10.51 1.15
C VAL A 212 9.99 11.78 1.15
N GLU A 213 10.50 12.90 0.67
CA GLU A 213 9.72 14.15 0.59
C GLU A 213 8.58 14.06 -0.43
N VAL A 214 8.76 13.30 -1.52
CA VAL A 214 7.65 13.00 -2.45
C VAL A 214 6.60 12.10 -1.77
N VAL A 215 7.04 11.07 -1.04
CA VAL A 215 6.13 10.21 -0.25
C VAL A 215 5.38 11.02 0.80
N ARG A 216 6.06 11.95 1.49
CA ARG A 216 5.45 12.87 2.46
C ARG A 216 4.35 13.72 1.82
N GLU A 217 4.58 14.26 0.62
CA GLU A 217 3.56 15.02 -0.11
C GLU A 217 2.34 14.14 -0.47
N ILE A 218 2.57 12.89 -0.88
CA ILE A 218 1.48 11.96 -1.19
C ILE A 218 0.66 11.64 0.06
N VAL A 219 1.31 11.40 1.21
CA VAL A 219 0.63 11.17 2.50
C VAL A 219 -0.11 12.43 2.97
N ARG A 220 0.47 13.63 2.79
CA ARG A 220 -0.21 14.90 3.07
C ARG A 220 -1.52 15.04 2.30
N ALA A 221 -1.47 14.75 0.99
CA ALA A 221 -2.65 14.80 0.14
C ALA A 221 -3.70 13.76 0.54
N ALA A 222 -3.27 12.58 1.00
CA ALA A 222 -4.15 11.56 1.55
C ALA A 222 -4.91 12.08 2.78
N VAL A 223 -4.21 12.74 3.71
CA VAL A 223 -4.84 13.37 4.88
C VAL A 223 -5.87 14.41 4.44
N CYS A 224 -5.50 15.31 3.52
CA CYS A 224 -6.41 16.32 3.00
C CYS A 224 -7.68 15.71 2.37
N PHE A 225 -7.51 14.65 1.57
CA PHE A 225 -8.62 13.94 0.95
C PHE A 225 -9.49 13.22 1.98
N ALA A 226 -8.88 12.63 3.01
CA ALA A 226 -9.59 11.90 4.05
C ALA A 226 -10.46 12.81 4.93
N VAL A 227 -10.13 14.10 5.02
CA VAL A 227 -10.93 15.11 5.74
C VAL A 227 -11.62 16.12 4.82
N SER A 228 -11.65 15.84 3.52
CA SER A 228 -12.31 16.67 2.49
C SER A 228 -11.92 18.17 2.53
N GLN A 229 -10.70 18.49 2.96
CA GLN A 229 -10.22 19.87 3.14
C GLN A 229 -8.73 19.97 2.79
N ASN A 230 -8.32 21.11 2.23
CA ASN A 230 -6.90 21.40 2.05
C ASN A 230 -6.30 21.83 3.39
N VAL A 231 -5.71 20.87 4.10
CA VAL A 231 -5.02 21.09 5.38
C VAL A 231 -3.60 21.56 5.07
N GLN A 232 -3.34 22.85 5.26
CA GLN A 232 -2.02 23.44 5.07
C GLN A 232 -1.44 23.84 6.43
N THR A 233 -0.17 23.51 6.66
CA THR A 233 0.60 24.18 7.71
C THR A 233 0.64 25.66 7.35
N GLY A 234 0.14 26.52 8.24
CA GLY A 234 0.28 27.97 8.07
C GLY A 234 1.74 28.31 7.78
N VAL A 235 1.96 29.08 6.73
CA VAL A 235 3.29 29.64 6.40
C VAL A 235 3.72 30.56 7.53
#